data_AF-A0A5J4NGD2-F1
#
_entry.id   AF-A0A5J4NGD2-F1
#
_cell.length_a   1.000
_cell.length_b   1.000
_cell.length_c   1.000
_cell.angle_alpha   90.00
_cell.angle_beta   90.00
_cell.angle_gamma   90.00
#
_symmetry.space_group_name_H-M   'P 1'
#
loop_
_entity.id
_entity.type
_entity.pdbx_description
1 polymer ?
#
loop_
_entity_poly.entity_id
_entity_poly.type
_entity_poly.pdbx_seq_one_letter_code
_entity_poly.pdbx_strand_id
1 'polypeptide(L)'
;MLGLYLTTVALRLVAVVLRKTHQYGTESAPRTEWPAADPTLLSEALFSIAHIFSFARIIFLFQVNEHLGPLQISLGNMLIDITKFIFIFLLVISSFACGLHQLYYYYVSFEEDYRPTAFKS
;
A
#
# COMPACT_ATOMS: atom_id res chain seq x y z
N MET A 1 -8.44 -7.61 -10.46
CA MET A 1 -8.34 -6.53 -11.48
C MET A 1 -9.63 -5.76 -11.61
N LEU A 2 -10.72 -6.40 -12.01
CA LEU A 2 -12.02 -5.75 -12.11
C LEU A 2 -12.47 -5.12 -10.79
N GLY A 3 -12.25 -5.79 -9.66
CA GLY A 3 -12.50 -5.21 -8.33
C GLY A 3 -11.73 -3.92 -8.04
N LEU A 4 -10.43 -3.83 -8.40
CA LEU A 4 -9.64 -2.61 -8.20
C LEU A 4 -10.12 -1.45 -9.09
N TYR A 5 -10.53 -1.74 -10.33
CA TYR A 5 -11.16 -0.75 -11.20
C TYR A 5 -12.52 -0.30 -10.66
N LEU A 6 -13.35 -1.22 -10.15
CA LEU A 6 -14.62 -0.88 -9.49
C LEU A 6 -14.40 0.00 -8.27
N THR A 7 -13.42 -0.32 -7.42
CA THR A 7 -13.06 0.51 -6.25
C THR A 7 -12.58 1.89 -6.69
N THR A 8 -11.79 1.99 -7.77
CA THR A 8 -11.36 3.28 -8.32
C THR A 8 -12.56 4.13 -8.76
N VAL A 9 -13.49 3.54 -9.50
CA VAL A 9 -14.71 4.23 -9.95
C VAL A 9 -15.57 4.63 -8.75
N ALA A 10 -15.73 3.74 -7.77
CA ALA A 10 -16.47 4.03 -6.54
C ALA A 10 -15.86 5.21 -5.76
N LEU A 11 -14.54 5.24 -5.59
CA LEU A 11 -13.85 6.37 -4.92
C LEU A 11 -13.98 7.68 -5.69
N ARG A 12 -13.94 7.64 -7.03
CA ARG A 12 -14.21 8.82 -7.87
C ARG A 12 -15.64 9.31 -7.72
N LEU A 13 -16.62 8.40 -7.64
CA LEU A 13 -18.02 8.75 -7.37
C LEU A 13 -18.17 9.37 -5.98
N VAL A 14 -17.55 8.78 -4.96
CA VAL A 14 -17.52 9.31 -3.59
C VAL A 14 -16.92 10.71 -3.57
N ALA A 15 -15.80 10.94 -4.25
CA ALA A 15 -15.18 12.26 -4.37
C ALA A 15 -16.12 13.29 -5.02
N VAL A 16 -16.84 12.90 -6.08
CA VAL A 16 -17.82 13.77 -6.74
C VAL A 16 -19.02 14.07 -5.83
N VAL A 17 -19.53 13.07 -5.10
CA VAL A 17 -20.65 13.25 -4.15
C VAL A 17 -20.23 14.18 -3.02
N LEU A 18 -19.07 13.95 -2.40
CA LEU A 18 -18.51 14.79 -1.34
C LEU A 18 -18.31 16.25 -1.77
N ARG A 19 -17.88 16.47 -3.03
CA ARG A 19 -17.75 17.81 -3.61
C ARG A 19 -19.11 18.46 -3.85
N LYS A 20 -20.13 17.69 -4.24
CA LYS A 20 -21.50 18.21 -4.44
C LYS A 20 -22.23 18.51 -3.13
N THR A 21 -21.97 17.75 -2.06
CA THR A 21 -22.63 17.94 -0.76
C THR A 21 -21.99 19.04 0.09
N HIS A 22 -20.95 19.73 -0.40
CA HIS A 22 -20.19 20.76 0.32
C HIS A 22 -19.64 20.32 1.69
N GLN A 23 -19.65 19.02 2.00
CA GLN A 23 -19.15 18.46 3.27
C GLN A 23 -17.62 18.29 3.30
N TYR A 24 -16.97 18.45 2.15
CA TYR A 24 -15.53 18.42 2.01
C TYR A 24 -15.13 19.77 1.41
N GLY A 25 -14.35 20.54 2.17
CA GLY A 25 -13.79 21.86 1.83
C GLY A 25 -14.29 22.47 0.53
N THR A 26 -15.27 23.35 0.64
CA THR A 26 -15.71 24.16 -0.49
C THR A 26 -14.53 24.96 -1.01
N GLU A 27 -14.24 24.83 -2.30
CA GLU A 27 -13.27 25.57 -3.14
C GLU A 27 -12.17 24.67 -3.74
N SER A 28 -11.69 25.06 -4.92
CA SER A 28 -10.61 24.40 -5.65
C SER A 28 -9.27 24.59 -4.94
N ALA A 29 -9.10 23.95 -3.78
CA ALA A 29 -7.81 23.92 -3.10
C ALA A 29 -6.76 23.28 -4.01
N PRO A 30 -5.54 23.83 -4.08
CA PRO A 30 -4.45 23.23 -4.85
C PRO A 30 -4.15 21.82 -4.31
N ARG A 31 -3.69 20.92 -5.19
CA ARG A 31 -3.44 19.50 -4.85
C ARG A 31 -2.51 19.30 -3.65
N THR A 32 -1.62 20.26 -3.40
CA THR A 32 -0.68 20.29 -2.27
C THR A 32 -1.36 20.42 -0.90
N GLU A 33 -2.57 20.98 -0.85
CA GLU A 33 -3.34 21.21 0.36
C GLU A 33 -4.39 20.13 0.61
N TRP A 34 -4.47 19.12 -0.26
CA TRP A 34 -5.42 18.04 -0.10
C TRP A 34 -5.06 17.16 1.11
N PRO A 35 -6.06 16.72 1.89
CA PRO A 35 -5.83 15.74 2.95
C PRO A 35 -5.15 14.48 2.39
N ALA A 36 -4.24 13.88 3.15
CA ALA A 36 -3.54 12.66 2.74
C ALA A 36 -4.50 11.49 2.42
N ALA A 37 -5.68 11.47 3.05
CA ALA A 37 -6.73 10.49 2.84
C ALA A 37 -7.81 10.95 1.83
N ASP A 38 -7.51 11.92 0.96
CA ASP A 38 -8.47 12.39 -0.05
C ASP A 38 -8.88 11.22 -0.99
N PRO A 39 -10.19 11.01 -1.22
CA PRO A 39 -10.69 9.90 -2.04
C PRO A 39 -10.18 9.95 -3.48
N THR A 40 -9.87 11.14 -4.01
CA THR A 40 -9.29 11.32 -5.34
C THR A 40 -7.88 10.74 -5.39
N LEU A 41 -7.02 11.07 -4.41
CA LEU A 41 -5.64 10.56 -4.34
C LEU A 41 -5.62 9.03 -4.17
N LEU A 42 -6.49 8.51 -3.30
CA LEU A 42 -6.61 7.07 -3.10
C LEU A 42 -7.05 6.35 -4.38
N SER A 43 -7.98 6.96 -5.14
CA SER A 43 -8.41 6.41 -6.44
C SER A 43 -7.27 6.39 -7.48
N GLU A 44 -6.38 7.38 -7.50
CA GLU A 44 -5.23 7.44 -8.42
C GLU A 44 -4.20 6.35 -8.12
N ALA A 45 -3.92 6.13 -6.83
CA ALA A 45 -3.04 5.07 -6.38
C ALA A 45 -3.60 3.69 -6.76
N LEU A 46 -4.87 3.45 -6.44
CA LEU A 46 -5.54 2.18 -6.76
C LEU A 46 -5.66 1.95 -8.27
N PHE A 47 -5.90 3.00 -9.06
CA PHE A 47 -5.93 2.91 -10.51
C PHE A 47 -4.57 2.49 -11.07
N SER A 48 -3.49 3.08 -10.56
CA SER A 48 -2.12 2.76 -10.97
C SER A 48 -1.77 1.30 -10.65
N ILE A 49 -2.15 0.82 -9.46
CA ILE A 49 -1.99 -0.58 -9.06
C ILE A 49 -2.82 -1.50 -9.97
N ALA A 50 -4.08 -1.15 -10.25
CA ALA A 50 -4.94 -1.90 -11.15
C ALA A 50 -4.34 -2.02 -12.55
N HIS A 51 -3.71 -0.96 -13.03
CA HIS A 51 -3.07 -0.90 -14.34
C HIS A 51 -1.85 -1.83 -14.42
N ILE A 52 -0.96 -1.81 -13.42
CA ILE A 52 0.20 -2.72 -13.34
C ILE A 52 -0.26 -4.17 -13.40
N PHE A 53 -1.25 -4.54 -12.58
CA PHE A 53 -1.74 -5.90 -12.58
C PHE A 53 -2.54 -6.26 -13.85
N SER A 54 -3.06 -5.29 -14.59
CA SER A 54 -3.68 -5.54 -15.89
C SER A 54 -2.64 -6.01 -16.91
N PHE A 55 -1.43 -5.44 -16.88
CA PHE A 55 -0.31 -5.92 -17.68
C PHE A 55 0.20 -7.30 -17.23
N ALA A 56 0.13 -7.63 -15.94
CA ALA A 56 0.48 -8.97 -15.46
C ALA A 56 -0.36 -10.09 -16.12
N ARG A 57 -1.52 -9.76 -16.70
CA ARG A 57 -2.36 -10.69 -17.46
C ARG A 57 -1.68 -11.18 -18.76
N ILE A 58 -0.66 -10.49 -19.26
CA ILE A 58 0.13 -10.93 -20.43
C ILE A 58 0.78 -12.30 -20.18
N ILE A 59 1.08 -12.65 -18.92
CA ILE A 59 1.65 -13.95 -18.55
C ILE A 59 0.76 -15.11 -19.04
N PHE A 60 -0.56 -14.93 -19.14
CA PHE A 60 -1.46 -15.97 -19.65
C PHE A 60 -1.30 -16.25 -21.14
N LEU A 61 -0.71 -15.34 -21.93
CA LEU A 61 -0.41 -15.59 -23.34
C LEU A 61 0.72 -16.62 -23.52
N PHE A 62 1.61 -16.75 -22.54
CA PHE A 62 2.68 -17.76 -22.56
C PHE A 62 2.14 -19.19 -22.50
N GLN A 63 0.96 -19.38 -21.91
CA GLN A 63 0.31 -20.69 -21.79
C GLN A 63 -0.09 -21.28 -23.15
N VAL A 64 -0.34 -20.42 -24.16
CA VAL A 64 -0.77 -20.84 -25.51
C VAL A 64 0.43 -21.30 -26.35
N ASN A 65 1.65 -20.95 -25.96
CA ASN A 65 2.86 -21.32 -26.67
C ASN A 65 3.42 -22.66 -26.14
N GLU A 66 3.71 -23.59 -27.07
CA GLU A 66 4.18 -24.95 -26.75
C GLU A 66 5.49 -24.98 -25.94
N HIS A 67 6.38 -24.01 -26.14
CA HIS A 67 7.65 -23.94 -25.43
C HIS A 67 7.58 -23.11 -24.14
N LEU A 68 6.76 -22.05 -24.11
CA LEU A 68 6.67 -21.14 -22.96
C LEU A 68 5.64 -21.61 -21.91
N GLY A 69 4.67 -22.44 -22.28
CA GLY A 69 3.69 -23.02 -21.36
C GLY A 69 4.33 -23.83 -20.23
N PRO A 70 5.22 -24.80 -20.51
CA PRO A 70 5.95 -25.54 -19.48
C PRO A 70 6.80 -24.63 -18.58
N LEU A 71 7.39 -23.57 -19.15
CA LEU A 71 8.18 -22.58 -18.40
C LEU A 71 7.30 -21.78 -17.43
N GLN A 72 6.11 -21.36 -17.85
CA GLN A 72 5.15 -20.66 -16.99
C GLN A 72 4.70 -21.54 -15.81
N ILE A 73 4.49 -22.84 -16.03
CA ILE A 73 4.13 -23.80 -14.96
C ILE A 73 5.27 -23.94 -13.96
N SER A 74 6.50 -24.10 -14.46
CA SER A 74 7.70 -24.16 -13.62
C SER A 74 7.87 -22.89 -12.77
N LEU A 75 7.69 -21.72 -13.38
CA LEU A 75 7.73 -20.42 -12.71
C LEU A 75 6.67 -20.31 -11.61
N GLY A 76 5.43 -20.77 -11.87
CA GLY A 76 4.36 -20.78 -10.87
C GLY A 76 4.72 -21.59 -9.62
N ASN A 77 5.32 -22.77 -9.80
CA ASN A 77 5.79 -23.60 -8.69
C ASN A 77 6.94 -22.94 -7.92
N MET A 78 7.90 -22.33 -8.62
CA MET A 78 9.00 -21.58 -7.99
C MET A 78 8.49 -20.39 -7.16
N LEU A 79 7.48 -19.66 -7.64
CA LEU A 79 6.89 -18.55 -6.89
C LEU A 79 6.24 -19.01 -5.58
N ILE A 80 5.62 -20.19 -5.56
CA ILE A 80 5.03 -20.76 -4.34
C ILE A 80 6.14 -21.02 -3.31
N ASP A 81 7.28 -21.58 -3.74
CA ASP A 81 8.40 -21.83 -2.84
C ASP A 81 9.05 -20.55 -2.32
N ILE A 82 9.21 -19.53 -3.18
CA ILE A 82 9.66 -18.19 -2.77
C ILE A 82 8.68 -17.57 -1.76
N THR A 83 7.37 -17.70 -1.97
CA THR A 83 6.34 -17.15 -1.08
C THR A 83 6.43 -17.75 0.33
N LYS A 84 6.68 -19.06 0.44
CA LYS A 84 6.93 -19.73 1.73
C LYS A 84 8.16 -19.14 2.43
N PHE A 85 9.24 -18.88 1.69
CA PHE A 85 10.44 -18.27 2.24
C PHE A 85 10.19 -16.83 2.70
N ILE A 86 9.48 -16.02 1.92
CA ILE A 86 9.07 -14.65 2.29
C ILE A 86 8.26 -14.68 3.59
N PHE A 87 7.34 -15.64 3.76
CA PHE A 87 6.55 -15.76 4.98
C PHE A 87 7.43 -15.95 6.24
N ILE A 88 8.40 -16.87 6.19
CA ILE A 88 9.34 -17.09 7.29
C ILE A 88 10.18 -15.83 7.53
N PHE A 89 10.65 -15.17 6.46
CA PHE A 89 11.43 -13.95 6.57
C PHE A 89 10.64 -12.80 7.22
N LEU A 90 9.36 -12.64 6.88
CA LEU A 90 8.48 -11.66 7.50
C LEU A 90 8.29 -11.94 8.99
N LEU A 91 8.12 -13.20 9.40
CA LEU A 91 8.04 -13.55 10.82
C LEU A 91 9.31 -13.16 11.59
N VAL A 92 10.48 -13.40 11.00
CA VAL A 92 11.76 -13.00 11.58
C VAL A 92 11.85 -11.48 11.70
N ILE A 93 11.59 -10.74 10.61
CA ILE A 93 11.61 -9.27 10.65
C ILE A 93 10.61 -8.72 11.67
N SER A 94 9.39 -9.25 11.72
CA SER A 94 8.38 -8.79 12.68
C SER A 94 8.78 -9.07 14.12
N SER A 95 9.38 -10.24 14.40
CA SER A 95 9.92 -10.56 15.73
C SER A 95 11.00 -9.56 16.16
N PHE A 96 11.95 -9.28 15.26
CA PHE A 96 12.96 -8.25 15.49
C PHE A 96 12.36 -6.85 15.62
N ALA A 97 11.37 -6.50 14.80
CA ALA A 97 10.69 -5.20 14.84
C ALA A 97 9.96 -5.01 16.18
N CYS A 98 9.28 -6.03 16.70
CA CYS A 98 8.68 -5.99 18.03
C CYS A 98 9.74 -5.87 19.15
N GLY A 99 10.83 -6.64 19.07
CA GLY A 99 11.92 -6.55 20.04
C GLY A 99 12.62 -5.19 20.05
N LEU A 100 12.91 -4.64 18.87
CA LEU A 100 13.47 -3.30 18.70
C LEU A 100 12.48 -2.23 19.11
N HIS A 101 11.19 -2.36 18.76
CA HIS A 101 10.16 -1.45 19.23
C HIS A 101 10.16 -1.42 20.76
N GLN A 102 10.12 -2.58 21.44
CA GLN A 102 10.15 -2.65 22.89
C GLN A 102 11.43 -2.03 23.50
N LEU A 103 12.59 -2.26 22.87
CA LEU A 103 13.88 -1.73 23.33
C LEU A 103 13.95 -0.21 23.18
N TYR A 104 13.50 0.32 22.04
CA TYR A 104 13.60 1.73 21.70
C TYR A 104 12.37 2.55 22.10
N TYR A 105 11.28 1.92 22.51
CA TYR A 105 10.03 2.58 22.92
C TYR A 105 10.28 3.62 24.02
N TYR A 106 11.15 3.29 24.99
CA TYR A 106 11.50 4.21 26.07
C TYR A 106 12.23 5.47 25.58
N TYR A 107 13.04 5.37 24.53
CA TYR A 107 13.79 6.50 23.98
C TYR A 107 12.96 7.38 23.04
N VAL A 108 11.75 6.96 22.67
CA VAL A 108 10.79 7.77 21.89
C VAL A 108 10.12 8.85 22.76
N SER A 109 10.47 8.94 24.05
CA SER A 109 9.94 9.97 24.94
C SER A 109 10.68 11.32 24.76
N PHE A 110 9.99 12.22 24.05
CA PHE A 110 9.99 13.69 24.13
C PHE A 110 10.89 14.49 23.17
N GLU A 111 10.37 14.76 21.97
CA GLU A 111 10.58 16.03 21.24
C GLU A 111 9.85 17.21 21.96
N GLU A 112 9.83 17.22 23.30
CA GLU A 112 9.50 18.34 24.20
C GLU A 112 9.66 17.90 25.68
N ASP A 113 10.90 17.77 26.16
CA ASP A 113 11.16 17.49 27.59
C ASP A 113 11.03 18.78 28.42
N TYR A 114 9.87 18.96 29.09
CA TYR A 114 9.53 20.05 30.02
C TYR A 114 10.02 19.80 31.48
N ARG A 115 10.96 18.89 31.71
CA ARG A 115 11.54 18.67 33.05
C ARG A 115 12.33 19.91 33.53
N PRO A 116 12.20 20.31 34.81
CA PRO A 116 13.08 21.33 35.40
C PRO A 116 14.55 20.86 35.34
N THR A 117 15.46 21.79 35.10
CA THR A 117 16.88 21.57 34.73
C THR A 117 17.70 20.67 35.67
N ALA A 118 17.19 20.36 36.86
CA ALA A 118 17.84 19.51 37.84
C ALA A 118 17.67 17.99 37.59
N PHE A 119 16.77 17.57 36.68
CA PHE A 119 16.51 16.15 36.41
C PHE A 119 16.55 15.79 34.91
N LYS A 120 17.13 16.68 34.09
CA LYS A 120 17.53 16.38 32.72
C LYS A 120 18.90 15.68 32.76
N SER A 121 18.99 14.50 32.13
CA SER A 121 20.27 13.97 31.63
C SER A 121 20.28 14.10 30.13
#